data_AF-A0A5D9CLL9-F1
#
_entry.id   AF-A0A5D9CLL9-F1
#
_cell.length_a   1.000
_cell.length_b   1.000
_cell.length_c   1.000
_cell.angle_alpha   90.00
_cell.angle_beta   90.00
_cell.angle_gamma   90.00
#
_symmetry.space_group_name_H-M   'P 1'
#
loop_
_entity.id
_entity.type
_entity.pdbx_description
1 polymer ?
#
loop_
_entity_poly.entity_id
_entity_poly.type
_entity_poly.pdbx_seq_one_letter_code
_entity_poly.pdbx_strand_id
1 'polypeptide(L)'
;MTDIGISKPLAKAIGARRETQRHLERLTRQIVSRAGRQATTVKTRSRGCRRSGPRTYHQELVDRLTFERWVELDVVACSLAMQEQVIRELRHRDKRPVHHLAA
;
A
#
# COMPACT_ATOMS: atom_id res chain seq x y z
N MET A 1 -12.92 -11.48 -30.75
CA MET A 1 -12.79 -10.99 -29.36
C MET A 1 -12.02 -9.69 -29.43
N THR A 2 -12.69 -8.56 -29.24
CA THR A 2 -12.07 -7.23 -29.36
C THR A 2 -11.08 -7.07 -28.21
N ASP A 3 -9.80 -7.19 -28.53
CA ASP A 3 -8.73 -6.69 -27.69
C ASP A 3 -8.85 -5.16 -27.75
N ILE A 4 -9.69 -4.60 -26.87
CA ILE A 4 -9.77 -3.16 -26.64
C ILE A 4 -8.46 -2.83 -25.93
N GLY A 5 -7.41 -2.71 -26.74
CA GLY A 5 -6.04 -2.54 -26.30
C GLY A 5 -6.00 -1.35 -25.36
N ILE A 6 -5.77 -1.64 -24.08
CA ILE A 6 -5.49 -0.65 -23.06
C ILE A 6 -4.47 0.31 -23.66
N SER A 7 -4.79 1.61 -23.72
CA SER A 7 -3.86 2.58 -24.30
C SER A 7 -2.51 2.49 -23.58
N LYS A 8 -1.40 2.69 -24.30
CA LYS A 8 -0.05 2.66 -23.71
C LYS A 8 0.06 3.49 -22.40
N PRO A 9 -0.55 4.70 -22.30
CA PRO A 9 -0.61 5.46 -21.07
C PRO A 9 -1.37 4.76 -19.93
N LEU A 10 -2.52 4.15 -20.22
CA LEU A 10 -3.32 3.43 -19.23
C LEU A 10 -2.58 2.18 -18.71
N ALA A 11 -1.91 1.44 -19.60
CA ALA A 11 -1.10 0.28 -19.21
C ALA A 11 0.06 0.69 -18.28
N LYS A 12 0.74 1.80 -18.59
CA LYS A 12 1.80 2.37 -17.75
C LYS A 12 1.28 2.81 -16.38
N ALA A 13 0.14 3.48 -16.33
CA ALA A 13 -0.48 3.92 -15.07
C ALA A 13 -0.89 2.73 -14.18
N ILE A 14 -1.45 1.67 -14.78
CA ILE A 14 -1.77 0.42 -14.06
C ILE A 14 -0.50 -0.24 -13.52
N GLY A 15 0.59 -0.25 -14.30
CA GLY A 15 1.90 -0.75 -13.88
C GLY A 15 2.44 0.00 -12.66
N ALA A 16 2.46 1.34 -12.72
CA ALA A 16 2.89 2.19 -11.60
C ALA A 16 2.06 1.95 -10.34
N ARG A 17 0.73 1.83 -10.46
CA ARG A 17 -0.15 1.49 -9.34
C ARG A 17 0.20 0.16 -8.67
N ARG A 18 0.46 -0.88 -9.48
CA ARG A 18 0.86 -2.19 -8.95
C ARG A 18 2.19 -2.13 -8.21
N GLU A 19 3.13 -1.32 -8.68
CA GLU A 19 4.42 -1.13 -8.03
C GLU A 19 4.28 -0.40 -6.69
N THR A 20 3.52 0.70 -6.65
CA THR A 20 3.22 1.42 -5.40
C THR A 20 2.49 0.53 -4.39
N GLN A 21 1.56 -0.31 -4.84
CA GLN A 21 0.89 -1.28 -3.98
C GLN A 21 1.87 -2.32 -3.40
N ARG A 22 2.77 -2.88 -4.22
CA ARG A 22 3.82 -3.80 -3.75
C ARG A 22 4.77 -3.12 -2.75
N HIS A 23 5.04 -1.83 -2.94
CA HIS A 23 5.86 -1.07 -2.00
C HIS A 23 5.15 -0.94 -0.64
N LEU A 24 3.86 -0.61 -0.63
CA LEU A 24 3.05 -0.57 0.60
C LEU A 24 3.04 -1.92 1.32
N GLU A 25 2.81 -3.01 0.60
CA GLU A 25 2.83 -4.37 1.17
C GLU A 25 4.20 -4.71 1.81
N ARG A 26 5.31 -4.27 1.19
CA ARG A 26 6.65 -4.44 1.76
C ARG A 26 6.81 -3.65 3.06
N LEU A 27 6.35 -2.40 3.11
CA LEU A 27 6.39 -1.57 4.33
C LEU A 27 5.58 -2.21 5.46
N THR A 28 4.36 -2.69 5.17
CA THR A 28 3.53 -3.38 6.16
C THR A 28 4.22 -4.64 6.69
N ARG A 29 4.83 -5.46 5.81
CA ARG A 29 5.59 -6.64 6.22
C ARG A 29 6.80 -6.28 7.09
N GLN A 30 7.49 -5.18 6.78
CA GLN A 30 8.61 -4.71 7.60
C GLN A 30 8.17 -4.30 9.00
N ILE A 31 7.05 -3.57 9.12
CA ILE A 31 6.48 -3.16 10.41
C ILE A 31 6.15 -4.39 11.25
N VAL A 32 5.40 -5.34 10.68
CA VAL A 32 5.01 -6.58 11.37
C VAL A 32 6.24 -7.41 11.77
N SER A 33 7.22 -7.55 10.87
CA SER A 33 8.46 -8.28 11.15
C SER A 33 9.26 -7.63 12.28
N ARG A 34 9.33 -6.30 12.30
CA ARG A 34 10.04 -5.55 13.36
C ARG A 34 9.32 -5.65 14.69
N ALA A 35 7.99 -5.53 14.71
CA ALA A 35 7.17 -5.74 15.90
C ALA A 35 7.36 -7.15 16.47
N GLY A 36 7.35 -8.18 15.61
CA GLY A 36 7.59 -9.57 16.00
C GLY A 36 8.97 -9.80 16.62
N ARG A 37 10.01 -9.16 16.07
CA ARG A 37 11.36 -9.21 16.65
C ARG A 37 11.41 -8.54 18.03
N GLN A 38 10.84 -7.35 18.17
CA GLN A 38 10.79 -6.63 19.46
C GLN A 38 9.99 -7.40 20.52
N ALA A 39 8.84 -7.95 20.16
CA ALA A 39 8.03 -8.79 21.05
C ALA A 39 8.80 -10.04 21.51
N THR A 40 9.57 -10.67 20.62
CA THR A 40 10.40 -11.83 20.95
C THR A 40 11.52 -11.45 21.93
N THR A 41 12.23 -10.35 21.68
CA THR A 41 13.28 -9.84 22.59
C THR A 41 12.73 -9.49 23.98
N VAL A 42 11.55 -8.89 24.04
CA VAL A 42 10.91 -8.55 25.32
C VAL A 42 10.49 -9.82 26.04
N LYS A 43 9.91 -10.79 25.33
CA LYS A 43 9.55 -12.10 25.88
C LYS A 43 10.77 -12.86 26.42
N THR A 44 11.92 -12.83 25.74
CA THR A 44 13.13 -13.49 26.23
C THR A 44 13.67 -12.80 27.49
N ARG A 45 13.63 -11.46 27.56
CA ARG A 45 14.05 -10.67 28.73
C ARG A 45 13.09 -10.80 29.92
N SER A 46 11.79 -10.96 29.68
CA SER A 46 10.76 -11.02 30.72
C SER A 46 10.48 -12.43 31.25
N ARG A 47 11.24 -13.45 30.83
CA ARG A 47 11.10 -14.84 31.33
C ARG A 47 11.18 -14.97 32.85
N GLY A 48 11.70 -13.97 33.58
CA GLY A 48 11.70 -13.89 35.05
C GLY A 48 10.66 -12.96 35.70
N CYS A 49 9.87 -12.19 34.94
CA CYS A 49 8.93 -11.20 35.48
C CYS A 49 7.63 -11.17 34.64
N ARG A 50 6.61 -11.93 35.06
CA ARG A 50 5.32 -12.00 34.36
C ARG A 50 4.38 -10.91 34.87
N ARG A 51 4.06 -9.92 34.03
CA ARG A 51 2.91 -9.02 34.32
C ARG A 51 2.12 -8.49 33.11
N SER A 52 2.34 -8.96 31.89
CA SER A 52 1.52 -8.54 30.73
C SER A 52 1.34 -9.63 29.67
N GLY A 53 0.15 -9.69 29.08
CA GLY A 53 -0.26 -10.69 28.11
C GLY A 53 0.49 -10.56 26.77
N PRO A 54 0.95 -11.65 26.13
CA PRO A 54 1.79 -11.59 24.92
C PRO A 54 1.14 -10.96 23.69
N ARG A 55 -0.21 -10.98 23.60
CA ARG A 55 -0.95 -10.65 22.37
C ARG A 55 -1.26 -9.15 22.25
N THR A 56 -1.57 -8.48 23.36
CA THR A 56 -1.77 -7.01 23.38
C THR A 56 -0.46 -6.27 23.13
N TYR A 57 0.65 -6.78 23.68
CA TYR A 57 1.97 -6.16 23.52
C TYR A 57 2.48 -6.14 22.07
N HIS A 58 2.22 -7.18 21.28
CA HIS A 58 2.60 -7.18 19.87
C HIS A 58 1.78 -6.15 19.07
N GLN A 59 0.48 -6.04 19.34
CA GLN A 59 -0.38 -5.08 18.65
C GLN A 59 0.05 -3.64 18.97
N GLU A 60 0.30 -3.33 20.25
CA GLU A 60 0.81 -2.02 20.68
C GLU A 60 2.14 -1.66 19.99
N LEU A 61 3.04 -2.63 19.80
CA LEU A 61 4.29 -2.43 19.05
C LEU A 61 4.03 -2.16 17.56
N VAL A 62 3.10 -2.88 16.94
CA VAL A 62 2.69 -2.62 15.55
C VAL A 62 2.11 -1.22 15.42
N ASP A 63 1.22 -0.82 16.31
CA ASP A 63 0.55 0.48 16.27
C ASP A 63 1.56 1.62 16.45
N ARG A 64 2.50 1.46 17.40
CA ARG A 64 3.58 2.42 17.61
C ARG A 64 4.51 2.53 16.41
N LEU A 65 4.94 1.41 15.83
CA LEU A 65 5.81 1.43 14.65
C LEU A 65 5.10 2.00 13.42
N THR A 66 3.80 1.74 13.29
CA THR A 66 2.95 2.34 12.26
C THR A 66 2.88 3.85 12.44
N PHE A 67 2.69 4.32 13.68
CA PHE A 67 2.67 5.74 14.01
C PHE A 67 4.00 6.44 13.69
N GLU A 68 5.13 5.85 14.10
CA GLU A 68 6.48 6.37 13.80
C GLU A 68 6.74 6.50 12.30
N ARG A 69 6.10 5.67 11.47
CA ARG A 69 6.20 5.70 10.00
C ARG A 69 4.98 6.27 9.29
N TRP A 70 4.08 6.93 10.01
CA TRP A 70 2.79 7.31 9.45
C TRP A 70 2.92 8.27 8.25
N VAL A 71 3.88 9.20 8.29
CA VAL A 71 4.16 10.12 7.17
C VAL A 71 4.58 9.35 5.91
N GLU A 72 5.42 8.32 6.03
CA GLU A 72 5.82 7.48 4.88
C GLU A 72 4.62 6.75 4.28
N LEU A 73 3.76 6.18 5.16
CA LEU A 73 2.56 5.47 4.75
C LEU A 73 1.53 6.40 4.10
N ASP A 74 1.37 7.62 4.64
CA ASP A 74 0.45 8.62 4.15
C ASP A 74 0.84 9.12 2.75
N VAL A 75 2.13 9.37 2.51
CA VAL A 75 2.64 9.75 1.18
C VAL A 75 2.37 8.64 0.15
N VAL A 76 2.58 7.37 0.51
CA VAL A 76 2.31 6.23 -0.36
C VAL A 76 0.81 6.07 -0.62
N ALA A 77 -0.04 6.28 0.39
CA ALA A 77 -1.49 6.25 0.26
C ALA A 77 -2.02 7.37 -0.65
N CYS A 78 -1.53 8.60 -0.47
CA CYS A 78 -1.85 9.74 -1.32
C CYS A 78 -1.45 9.47 -2.78
N SER A 79 -0.25 8.94 -2.99
CA SER A 79 0.24 8.56 -4.32
C SER A 79 -0.67 7.51 -4.98
N LEU A 80 -1.14 6.52 -4.21
CA LEU A 80 -2.07 5.51 -4.71
C LEU A 80 -3.42 6.11 -5.12
N ALA A 81 -3.97 7.02 -4.30
CA ALA A 81 -5.22 7.71 -4.61
C ALA A 81 -5.11 8.55 -5.90
N MET A 82 -4.00 9.28 -6.06
CA MET A 82 -3.72 10.04 -7.28
C MET A 82 -3.61 9.13 -8.52
N GLN A 83 -2.92 8.00 -8.40
CA GLN A 83 -2.82 7.03 -9.49
C GLN A 83 -4.18 6.42 -9.86
N GLU A 84 -5.05 6.15 -8.87
CA GLU A 84 -6.40 5.67 -9.13
C GLU A 84 -7.26 6.69 -9.87
N GLN A 85 -7.13 7.98 -9.53
CA GLN A 85 -7.79 9.05 -10.27
C GLN A 85 -7.32 9.12 -11.71
N VAL A 86 -6.00 9.11 -11.95
CA VAL A 86 -5.41 9.11 -13.30
C VAL A 86 -5.90 7.90 -14.11
N ILE A 87 -5.93 6.71 -13.51
CA ILE A 87 -6.44 5.50 -14.17
C ILE A 87 -7.93 5.64 -14.54
N ARG A 88 -8.76 6.23 -13.66
CA ARG A 88 -10.19 6.47 -13.95
C ARG A 88 -10.35 7.42 -15.13
N GLU A 89 -9.60 8.51 -15.17
CA GLU A 89 -9.64 9.49 -16.26
C GLU A 89 -9.18 8.88 -17.59
N LEU A 90 -8.08 8.13 -17.59
CA LEU A 90 -7.59 7.44 -18.79
C LEU A 90 -8.59 6.39 -19.29
N ARG A 91 -9.21 5.61 -18.39
CA ARG A 91 -10.28 4.67 -18.75
C ARG A 91 -11.49 5.37 -19.35
N HIS A 92 -11.84 6.56 -18.87
CA HIS A 92 -12.94 7.33 -19.42
C HIS A 92 -12.61 7.85 -20.83
N ARG A 93 -11.37 8.28 -21.08
CA ARG A 93 -10.89 8.71 -22.41
C ARG A 93 -10.86 7.56 -23.41
N ASP A 94 -10.34 6.39 -23.02
CA ASP A 94 -10.30 5.19 -23.89
C ASP A 94 -11.70 4.67 -24.25
N LYS A 95 -12.71 4.95 -23.42
CA LYS A 95 -14.11 4.57 -23.66
C LYS A 95 -14.92 5.59 -24.44
N ARG A 96 -14.45 6.85 -24.57
CA ARG A 96 -15.11 7.83 -25.43
C ARG A 96 -14.77 7.46 -26.88
N PRO A 97 -15.73 6.96 -27.69
CA PRO A 97 -15.50 6.89 -29.12
C PRO A 97 -15.16 8.29 -29.62
N VAL A 98 -14.09 8.42 -30.40
CA VAL A 98 -13.75 9.64 -31.12
C VAL A 98 -14.81 9.86 -32.20
N HIS A 99 -16.00 10.27 -31.79
CA HIS A 99 -16.99 10.84 -32.70
C HIS A 99 -16.68 12.35 -32.81
N HIS A 100 -16.67 12.83 -34.05
CA HIS A 100 -16.40 14.20 -34.51
C HIS A 100 -14.95 14.67 -34.60
N LEU A 101 -14.43 14.72 -35.84
CA LEU A 101 -14.64 15.88 -36.71
C LEU A 101 -14.56 15.43 -38.18
N ALA A 102 -15.70 15.41 -38.86
CA ALA A 102 -15.80 15.40 -40.32
C ALA A 102 -16.89 16.41 -40.66
N ALA A 103 -16.47 17.62 -41.02
CA ALA A 103 -17.25 18.66 -41.67
C ALA A 103 -16.30 19.35 -42.65
#